data_AF-A0A4R6QC24-F1
#
_entry.id   AF-A0A4R6QC24-F1
#
_cell.length_a   1.000
_cell.length_b   1.000
_cell.length_c   1.000
_cell.angle_alpha   90.00
_cell.angle_beta   90.00
_cell.angle_gamma   90.00
#
_symmetry.space_group_name_H-M   'P 1'
#
loop_
_entity.id
_entity.type
_entity.pdbx_description
1 polymer ?
#
loop_
_entity_poly.entity_id
_entity_poly.type
_entity_poly.pdbx_seq_one_letter_code
_entity_poly.pdbx_strand_id
1 'polypeptide(L)'
;MKKIILLLLIFPLYLSCNKEKQQKHKNNLDTIIVYEYEEDEKIFDPKNKNKRLVFVKTSCSDNEKKAYADIKRGKLKYFFYSNMFTTTMEADEMKERFANSKISIRYAFGSGCIPAENEEEKNCYEKVMNKEVEKRFGIKFIDSIKKIRESVKLKYLKK
;
A
#
# COMPACT_ATOMS: atom_id res chain seq x y z
N MET A 1 27.49 81.28 -19.10
CA MET A 1 27.31 80.08 -19.96
C MET A 1 27.88 78.88 -19.21
N LYS A 2 27.02 78.21 -18.43
CA LYS A 2 27.37 77.07 -17.57
C LYS A 2 26.80 75.79 -18.18
N LYS A 3 27.66 74.77 -18.24
CA LYS A 3 27.36 73.37 -18.59
C LYS A 3 26.28 72.83 -17.66
N ILE A 4 25.16 72.31 -18.19
CA ILE A 4 24.40 71.18 -17.62
C ILE A 4 23.76 70.44 -18.79
N ILE A 5 24.56 69.54 -19.36
CA ILE A 5 24.07 68.35 -20.08
C ILE A 5 23.74 67.32 -19.01
N LEU A 6 22.77 66.44 -19.30
CA LEU A 6 22.50 65.15 -18.65
C LEU A 6 21.37 65.14 -17.62
N LEU A 7 20.15 64.81 -18.08
CA LEU A 7 19.14 64.05 -17.32
C LEU A 7 18.03 63.56 -18.27
N LEU A 8 18.43 62.78 -19.28
CA LEU A 8 17.55 61.93 -20.07
C LEU A 8 18.12 60.53 -19.96
N LEU A 9 17.79 59.75 -18.91
CA LEU A 9 18.15 58.34 -18.86
C LEU A 9 17.50 57.55 -17.70
N ILE A 10 16.23 57.73 -17.36
CA ILE A 10 15.56 56.71 -16.53
C ILE A 10 14.10 56.57 -16.98
N PHE A 11 13.70 55.31 -17.22
CA PHE A 11 12.42 54.78 -17.71
C PHE A 11 12.21 54.77 -19.23
N PRO A 12 12.04 53.59 -19.88
CA PRO A 12 11.44 52.36 -19.33
C PRO A 12 12.28 51.08 -19.58
N LEU A 13 12.88 50.51 -18.54
CA LEU A 13 13.36 49.10 -18.56
C LEU A 13 12.41 48.13 -17.82
N TYR A 14 11.15 48.53 -17.61
CA TYR A 14 10.15 47.71 -16.90
C TYR A 14 9.16 47.00 -17.84
N LEU A 15 9.54 46.69 -19.08
CA LEU A 15 8.67 45.97 -20.04
C LEU A 15 9.26 44.66 -20.57
N SER A 16 10.18 44.04 -19.84
CA SER A 16 10.41 42.60 -19.99
C SER A 16 10.51 41.92 -18.64
N CYS A 17 9.41 42.03 -17.89
CA CYS A 17 8.97 40.85 -17.15
C CYS A 17 8.54 39.85 -18.22
N ASN A 18 9.51 39.10 -18.75
CA ASN A 18 9.21 37.88 -19.46
C ASN A 18 8.56 37.02 -18.39
N LYS A 19 7.22 37.06 -18.32
CA LYS A 19 6.47 35.98 -17.73
C LYS A 19 6.85 34.82 -18.63
N GLU A 20 7.95 34.14 -18.28
CA GLU A 20 8.01 32.70 -18.47
C GLU A 20 6.62 32.28 -18.03
N LYS A 21 5.82 31.90 -19.02
CA LYS A 21 4.66 31.09 -18.75
C LYS A 21 5.30 29.96 -17.96
N GLN A 22 5.12 30.00 -16.63
CA GLN A 22 4.93 28.77 -15.92
C GLN A 22 3.81 28.13 -16.73
N GLN A 23 4.19 27.32 -17.70
CA GLN A 23 3.46 26.12 -18.00
C GLN A 23 3.25 25.57 -16.60
N LYS A 24 2.07 25.84 -16.05
CA LYS A 24 1.46 24.91 -15.12
C LYS A 24 1.60 23.62 -15.87
N HIS A 25 2.65 22.87 -15.54
CA HIS A 25 2.77 21.49 -15.90
C HIS A 25 1.50 20.93 -15.27
N LYS A 26 0.46 20.85 -16.10
CA LYS A 26 -0.83 20.34 -15.72
C LYS A 26 -0.52 18.86 -15.65
N ASN A 27 0.12 18.46 -14.55
CA ASN A 27 0.36 17.07 -14.26
C ASN A 27 -1.05 16.54 -14.04
N ASN A 28 -1.68 16.06 -15.10
CA ASN A 28 -2.74 15.07 -15.02
C ASN A 28 -2.06 13.85 -14.38
N LEU A 29 -1.85 13.91 -13.07
CA LEU A 29 -1.54 12.74 -12.29
C LEU A 29 -2.82 11.91 -12.34
N ASP A 30 -2.80 10.87 -13.16
CA ASP A 30 -3.84 9.86 -13.17
C ASP A 30 -4.12 9.43 -11.72
N THR A 31 -5.39 9.41 -11.36
CA THR A 31 -5.83 9.08 -10.01
C THR A 31 -6.16 7.59 -9.94
N ILE A 32 -5.67 6.92 -8.91
CA ILE A 32 -5.95 5.52 -8.60
C ILE A 32 -6.76 5.47 -7.30
N ILE A 33 -7.96 4.92 -7.40
CA ILE A 33 -8.78 4.62 -6.22
C ILE A 33 -8.22 3.35 -5.58
N VAL A 34 -7.89 3.42 -4.31
CA VAL A 34 -7.36 2.31 -3.51
C VAL A 34 -8.40 1.95 -2.46
N TYR A 35 -8.92 0.73 -2.54
CA TYR A 35 -9.76 0.16 -1.49
C TYR A 35 -8.86 -0.52 -0.46
N GLU A 36 -9.33 -0.61 0.80
CA GLU A 36 -8.61 -1.24 1.92
C GLU A 36 -8.04 -2.63 1.54
N TYR A 37 -8.83 -3.47 0.87
CA TYR A 37 -8.43 -4.83 0.44
C TYR A 37 -7.51 -4.89 -0.81
N GLU A 38 -7.12 -3.74 -1.35
CA GLU A 38 -6.20 -3.59 -2.49
C GLU A 38 -5.00 -2.71 -2.17
N GLU A 39 -4.83 -2.28 -0.91
CA GLU A 39 -3.77 -1.36 -0.52
C GLU A 39 -2.39 -1.89 -0.88
N ASP A 40 -2.09 -3.12 -0.50
CA ASP A 40 -0.82 -3.78 -0.82
C ASP A 40 -0.59 -3.92 -2.33
N GLU A 41 -1.62 -4.30 -3.09
CA GLU A 41 -1.51 -4.45 -4.54
C GLU A 41 -1.31 -3.13 -5.26
N LYS A 42 -2.02 -2.07 -4.85
CA LYS A 42 -2.04 -0.79 -5.58
C LYS A 42 -0.93 0.16 -5.15
N ILE A 43 -0.55 0.16 -3.86
CA ILE A 43 0.54 1.01 -3.35
C ILE A 43 1.88 0.54 -3.92
N PHE A 44 2.11 -0.77 -3.97
CA PHE A 44 3.40 -1.33 -4.36
C PHE A 44 3.50 -1.71 -5.85
N ASP A 45 2.44 -1.53 -6.66
CA ASP A 45 2.52 -1.68 -8.12
C ASP A 45 3.43 -0.59 -8.72
N PRO A 46 4.55 -0.94 -9.37
CA PRO A 46 5.44 0.03 -10.01
C PRO A 46 4.72 0.94 -11.03
N LYS A 47 3.61 0.49 -11.62
CA LYS A 47 2.79 1.27 -12.55
C LYS A 47 2.05 2.43 -11.89
N ASN A 48 1.92 2.42 -10.56
CA ASN A 48 1.24 3.45 -9.78
C ASN A 48 2.20 4.43 -9.09
N LYS A 49 3.53 4.24 -9.22
CA LYS A 49 4.56 5.05 -8.55
C LYS A 49 4.39 6.57 -8.71
N ASN A 50 3.94 7.01 -9.89
CA ASN A 50 3.77 8.43 -10.22
C ASN A 50 2.30 8.85 -10.32
N LYS A 51 1.38 8.08 -9.71
CA LYS A 51 -0.06 8.33 -9.74
C LYS A 51 -0.55 8.84 -8.39
N ARG A 52 -1.64 9.59 -8.38
CA ARG A 52 -2.27 10.04 -7.14
C ARG A 52 -3.11 8.90 -6.56
N LEU A 53 -2.82 8.47 -5.34
CA LEU A 53 -3.64 7.48 -4.65
C LEU A 53 -4.78 8.17 -3.88
N VAL A 54 -6.00 7.67 -4.02
CA VAL A 54 -7.18 8.10 -3.27
C VAL A 54 -7.73 6.89 -2.54
N PHE A 55 -7.63 6.90 -1.22
CA PHE A 55 -8.09 5.82 -0.36
C PHE A 55 -9.59 5.94 -0.12
N VAL A 56 -10.31 4.84 -0.38
CA VAL A 56 -11.75 4.75 -0.15
C VAL A 56 -11.99 3.75 0.98
N LYS A 57 -12.55 4.27 2.08
CA LYS A 57 -13.03 3.43 3.17
C LYS A 57 -14.34 2.76 2.74
N THR A 58 -14.37 1.44 2.83
CA THR A 58 -15.54 0.62 2.55
C THR A 58 -16.16 0.12 3.85
N SER A 59 -17.45 -0.19 3.83
CA SER A 59 -18.10 -0.83 4.99
C SER A 59 -17.62 -2.27 5.13
N CYS A 60 -17.66 -2.82 6.35
CA CYS A 60 -17.37 -4.24 6.55
C CYS A 60 -18.30 -5.14 5.73
N SER A 61 -19.60 -4.81 5.64
CA SER A 61 -20.55 -5.57 4.83
C SER A 61 -20.10 -5.66 3.36
N ASP A 62 -19.61 -4.57 2.79
CA ASP A 62 -19.14 -4.55 1.40
C ASP A 62 -17.82 -5.28 1.23
N ASN A 63 -16.90 -5.13 2.20
CA ASN A 63 -15.64 -5.88 2.26
C ASN A 63 -15.89 -7.39 2.31
N GLU A 64 -16.83 -7.85 3.14
CA GLU A 64 -17.20 -9.26 3.24
C GLU A 64 -17.85 -9.77 1.95
N LYS A 65 -18.80 -9.04 1.37
CA LYS A 65 -19.41 -9.39 0.07
C LYS A 65 -18.35 -9.55 -1.01
N LYS A 66 -17.38 -8.63 -1.07
CA LYS A 66 -16.25 -8.69 -2.00
C LYS A 66 -15.39 -9.93 -1.73
N ALA A 67 -15.12 -10.23 -0.46
CA ALA A 67 -14.36 -11.42 -0.07
C ALA A 67 -15.03 -12.71 -0.53
N TYR A 68 -16.33 -12.89 -0.22
CA TYR A 68 -17.07 -14.07 -0.68
C TYR A 68 -17.11 -14.18 -2.21
N ALA A 69 -17.24 -13.07 -2.93
CA ALA A 69 -17.20 -13.07 -4.39
C ALA A 69 -15.83 -13.50 -4.95
N ASP A 70 -14.73 -13.10 -4.31
CA ASP A 70 -13.37 -13.52 -4.68
C ASP A 70 -13.12 -15.00 -4.36
N ILE A 71 -13.54 -15.47 -3.18
CA ILE A 71 -13.50 -16.88 -2.78
C ILE A 71 -14.25 -17.76 -3.77
N LYS A 72 -15.46 -17.34 -4.18
CA LYS A 72 -16.28 -18.06 -5.17
C LYS A 72 -15.59 -18.16 -6.53
N ARG A 73 -14.77 -17.17 -6.89
CA ARG A 73 -13.94 -17.15 -8.11
C ARG A 73 -12.61 -17.88 -7.97
N GLY A 74 -12.35 -18.53 -6.83
CA GLY A 74 -11.09 -19.23 -6.57
C GLY A 74 -9.91 -18.30 -6.26
N LYS A 75 -10.15 -17.00 -6.03
CA LYS A 75 -9.11 -16.04 -5.63
C LYS A 75 -8.91 -16.12 -4.13
N LEU A 76 -8.01 -17.00 -3.70
CA LEU A 76 -7.65 -17.13 -2.29
C LEU A 76 -6.44 -16.24 -1.99
N LYS A 77 -6.60 -15.34 -1.02
CA LYS A 77 -5.51 -14.54 -0.46
C LYS A 77 -5.33 -14.94 1.01
N TYR A 78 -4.10 -14.99 1.48
CA TYR A 78 -3.81 -15.10 2.90
C TYR A 78 -3.01 -13.89 3.34
N PHE A 79 -3.59 -13.11 4.22
CA PHE A 79 -3.03 -11.90 4.79
C PHE A 79 -2.21 -12.26 6.02
N PHE A 80 -0.90 -12.20 5.85
CA PHE A 80 0.03 -12.39 6.94
C PHE A 80 0.19 -11.06 7.69
N TYR A 81 -0.46 -10.97 8.83
CA TYR A 81 -0.32 -9.83 9.73
C TYR A 81 1.03 -9.83 10.38
N SER A 82 1.72 -8.68 10.25
CA SER A 82 2.92 -8.44 11.00
C SER A 82 2.64 -7.79 12.35
N ASN A 83 3.04 -8.41 13.45
CA ASN A 83 3.19 -7.74 14.74
C ASN A 83 4.60 -7.11 14.86
N MET A 84 4.88 -6.48 16.01
CA MET A 84 6.16 -5.83 16.29
C MET A 84 7.41 -6.73 16.13
N PHE A 85 7.24 -8.06 16.11
CA PHE A 85 8.33 -9.05 16.05
C PHE A 85 8.37 -9.86 14.75
N THR A 86 7.39 -9.73 13.88
CA THR A 86 7.37 -10.37 12.56
C THR A 86 8.04 -9.46 11.54
N THR A 87 8.92 -10.03 10.72
CA THR A 87 9.65 -9.27 9.71
C THR A 87 9.10 -9.56 8.32
N THR A 88 9.37 -8.68 7.35
CA THR A 88 9.05 -8.94 5.93
C THR A 88 9.62 -10.27 5.44
N MET A 89 10.72 -10.76 6.05
CA MET A 89 11.31 -12.06 5.75
C MET A 89 10.37 -13.24 6.01
N GLU A 90 9.52 -13.19 7.04
CA GLU A 90 8.56 -14.27 7.28
C GLU A 90 7.51 -14.34 6.18
N ALA A 91 7.04 -13.17 5.74
CA ALA A 91 6.09 -13.09 4.64
C ALA A 91 6.73 -13.49 3.31
N ASP A 92 8.01 -13.18 3.11
CA ASP A 92 8.75 -13.61 1.92
C ASP A 92 9.01 -15.12 1.93
N GLU A 93 9.37 -15.72 3.07
CA GLU A 93 9.45 -17.18 3.21
C GLU A 93 8.09 -17.85 2.98
N MET A 94 6.99 -17.22 3.43
CA MET A 94 5.64 -17.71 3.15
C MET A 94 5.34 -17.64 1.66
N LYS A 95 5.60 -16.51 0.99
CA LYS A 95 5.41 -16.37 -0.46
C LYS A 95 6.19 -17.44 -1.22
N GLU A 96 7.44 -17.70 -0.85
CA GLU A 96 8.27 -18.73 -1.46
C GLU A 96 7.68 -20.14 -1.28
N ARG A 97 7.35 -20.52 -0.04
CA ARG A 97 6.82 -21.86 0.27
C ARG A 97 5.45 -22.12 -0.34
N PHE A 98 4.65 -21.08 -0.51
CA PHE A 98 3.31 -21.16 -1.09
C PHE A 98 3.25 -20.69 -2.56
N ALA A 99 4.38 -20.48 -3.23
CA ALA A 99 4.44 -20.00 -4.61
C ALA A 99 3.68 -20.87 -5.61
N ASN A 100 3.68 -22.19 -5.39
CA ASN A 100 2.98 -23.16 -6.23
C ASN A 100 1.58 -23.52 -5.69
N SER A 101 1.12 -22.84 -4.64
CA SER A 101 -0.21 -23.05 -4.08
C SER A 101 -1.25 -22.20 -4.83
N LYS A 102 -2.54 -22.51 -4.62
CA LYS A 102 -3.64 -21.66 -5.09
C LYS A 102 -3.88 -20.42 -4.20
N ILE A 103 -2.99 -20.17 -3.23
CA ILE A 103 -3.11 -19.09 -2.24
C ILE A 103 -2.10 -18.01 -2.59
N SER A 104 -2.57 -16.77 -2.67
CA SER A 104 -1.71 -15.60 -2.78
C SER A 104 -1.39 -15.06 -1.40
N ILE A 105 -0.12 -15.14 -0.98
CA ILE A 105 0.32 -14.57 0.30
C ILE A 105 0.44 -13.06 0.16
N ARG A 106 -0.25 -12.32 1.03
CA ARG A 106 -0.22 -10.86 1.16
C ARG A 106 0.36 -10.46 2.50
N TYR A 107 1.04 -9.32 2.52
CA TYR A 107 1.49 -8.72 3.77
C TYR A 107 0.42 -7.72 4.22
N ALA A 108 -0.11 -7.90 5.43
CA ALA A 108 -1.05 -6.94 6.00
C ALA A 108 -0.31 -5.96 6.91
N PHE A 109 -0.36 -4.68 6.56
CA PHE A 109 0.13 -3.59 7.38
C PHE A 109 -0.99 -3.16 8.33
N GLY A 110 -0.71 -2.99 9.62
CA GLY A 110 -1.63 -2.24 10.49
C GLY A 110 -2.13 -2.91 11.78
N SER A 111 -1.61 -4.07 12.21
CA SER A 111 -1.80 -4.49 13.60
C SER A 111 -0.78 -3.80 14.50
N GLY A 112 -1.09 -2.58 14.92
CA GLY A 112 -0.41 -1.97 16.06
C GLY A 112 -0.72 -2.74 17.35
N CYS A 113 0.15 -2.67 18.36
CA CYS A 113 -0.07 -3.32 19.66
C CYS A 113 -1.22 -2.70 20.49
N ILE A 114 -1.87 -1.65 19.97
CA ILE A 114 -2.96 -0.93 20.63
C ILE A 114 -4.24 -1.23 19.83
N PRO A 115 -5.19 -1.97 20.41
CA PRO A 115 -6.54 -2.11 19.87
C PRO A 115 -7.10 -0.72 19.60
N ALA A 116 -7.43 -0.44 18.34
CA ALA A 116 -8.14 0.79 18.03
C ALA A 116 -9.61 0.62 18.41
N GLU A 117 -10.28 1.72 18.77
CA GLU A 117 -11.75 1.73 18.78
C GLU A 117 -12.26 1.20 17.42
N ASN A 118 -13.14 0.21 17.46
CA ASN A 118 -13.69 -0.51 16.29
C ASN A 118 -12.72 -1.47 15.58
N GLU A 119 -11.83 -2.15 16.30
CA GLU A 119 -10.99 -3.23 15.75
C GLU A 119 -11.80 -4.37 15.08
N GLU A 120 -13.02 -4.61 15.55
CA GLU A 120 -13.97 -5.53 14.91
C GLU A 120 -14.31 -5.10 13.48
N GLU A 121 -14.41 -3.79 13.23
CA GLU A 121 -14.75 -3.20 11.93
C GLU A 121 -13.55 -3.00 10.99
N LYS A 122 -12.35 -3.42 11.40
CA LYS A 122 -11.15 -3.34 10.55
C LYS A 122 -10.89 -4.64 9.82
N ASN A 123 -10.31 -4.54 8.63
CA ASN A 123 -9.74 -5.66 7.88
C ASN A 123 -10.76 -6.79 7.60
N CYS A 124 -12.05 -6.47 7.49
CA CYS A 124 -13.12 -7.47 7.34
C CYS A 124 -12.93 -8.39 6.12
N TYR A 125 -12.40 -7.85 5.01
CA TYR A 125 -12.05 -8.65 3.84
C TYR A 125 -10.98 -9.70 4.16
N GLU A 126 -9.91 -9.28 4.85
CA GLU A 126 -8.77 -10.11 5.21
C GLU A 126 -9.17 -11.21 6.21
N LYS A 127 -10.00 -10.88 7.20
CA LYS A 127 -10.56 -11.84 8.17
C LYS A 127 -11.35 -12.96 7.47
N VAL A 128 -12.25 -12.61 6.53
CA VAL A 128 -13.01 -13.61 5.77
C VAL A 128 -12.08 -14.46 4.90
N MET A 129 -11.10 -13.86 4.24
CA MET A 129 -10.12 -14.56 3.41
C MET A 129 -9.28 -15.56 4.20
N ASN A 130 -8.68 -15.11 5.30
CA ASN A 130 -7.85 -15.95 6.15
C ASN A 130 -8.67 -17.11 6.72
N LYS A 131 -9.88 -16.83 7.22
CA LYS A 131 -10.78 -17.87 7.72
C LYS A 131 -11.08 -18.94 6.67
N GLU A 132 -11.32 -18.54 5.42
CA GLU A 132 -11.58 -19.50 4.34
C GLU A 132 -10.32 -20.30 3.97
N VAL A 133 -9.14 -19.67 3.91
CA VAL A 133 -7.87 -20.37 3.68
C VAL A 133 -7.63 -21.38 4.80
N GLU A 134 -7.69 -20.96 6.06
CA GLU A 134 -7.48 -21.84 7.21
C GLU A 134 -8.49 -22.99 7.25
N LYS A 135 -9.75 -22.73 6.89
CA LYS A 135 -10.78 -23.77 6.75
C LYS A 135 -10.46 -24.77 5.64
N ARG A 136 -9.98 -24.32 4.48
CA ARG A 136 -9.70 -25.20 3.32
C ARG A 136 -8.43 -26.04 3.50
N PHE A 137 -7.39 -25.46 4.08
CA PHE A 137 -6.07 -26.09 4.16
C PHE A 137 -5.77 -26.67 5.56
N GLY A 138 -6.54 -26.29 6.57
CA GLY A 138 -6.56 -26.89 7.89
C GLY A 138 -5.26 -26.73 8.68
N ILE A 139 -5.09 -27.60 9.68
CA ILE A 139 -3.98 -27.54 10.65
C ILE A 139 -2.59 -27.57 9.99
N LYS A 140 -2.43 -28.28 8.87
CA LYS A 140 -1.13 -28.36 8.16
C LYS A 140 -0.66 -27.00 7.66
N PHE A 141 -1.59 -26.15 7.24
CA PHE A 141 -1.28 -24.78 6.84
C PHE A 141 -0.83 -23.93 8.03
N ILE A 142 -1.55 -24.01 9.15
CA ILE A 142 -1.20 -23.34 10.40
C ILE A 142 0.17 -23.80 10.91
N ASP A 143 0.45 -25.11 10.90
CA ASP A 143 1.74 -25.67 11.29
C ASP A 143 2.87 -25.17 10.40
N SER A 144 2.61 -24.98 9.10
CA SER A 144 3.58 -24.42 8.16
C SER A 144 3.93 -22.98 8.53
N ILE A 145 2.94 -22.16 8.89
CA ILE A 145 3.16 -20.79 9.36
C ILE A 145 4.02 -20.79 10.63
N LYS A 146 3.69 -21.65 11.61
CA LYS A 146 4.45 -21.77 12.85
C LYS A 146 5.93 -22.11 12.59
N LYS A 147 6.17 -23.11 11.73
CA LYS A 147 7.53 -23.53 11.34
C LYS A 147 8.32 -22.42 10.65
N ILE A 148 7.67 -21.60 9.83
CA ILE A 148 8.30 -20.44 9.17
C ILE A 148 8.77 -19.43 10.20
N ARG A 149 7.90 -19.06 11.15
CA ARG A 149 8.24 -18.13 12.24
C ARG A 149 9.42 -18.64 13.08
N GLU A 150 9.43 -19.94 13.41
CA GLU A 150 10.55 -20.58 14.12
C GLU A 150 11.85 -20.56 13.31
N SER A 151 11.78 -20.90 12.02
CA SER A 151 12.93 -20.86 11.08
C SER A 151 13.55 -19.46 11.00
N VAL A 152 12.72 -18.45 10.79
CA VAL A 152 13.17 -17.05 10.69
C VAL A 152 13.78 -16.60 12.01
N LYS A 153 13.13 -16.88 13.16
CA LYS A 153 13.67 -16.57 14.49
C LYS A 153 15.06 -17.18 14.71
N LEU A 154 15.27 -18.45 14.32
CA LEU A 154 16.58 -19.11 14.44
C LEU A 154 17.65 -18.46 13.55
N LYS A 155 17.30 -17.93 12.37
CA LYS A 155 18.23 -17.19 11.51
C LYS A 155 18.71 -15.90 12.19
N TYR A 156 17.84 -15.23 12.96
CA TYR A 156 18.22 -14.03 13.71
C TYR A 156 19.17 -14.32 14.88
N LEU A 157 18.98 -15.44 15.59
CA LEU A 157 19.82 -15.80 16.74
C LEU A 157 21.21 -16.34 16.37
N LYS A 158 21.45 -16.64 15.09
CA LYS A 158 22.73 -17.15 14.58
C LYS A 158 23.62 -16.06 13.95
N LYS A 159 23.14 -14.81 13.92
CA LYS A 159 23.92 -13.63 13.52
C LYS A 159 24.43 -12.91 14.76
#